data_AF-A0A8W8IS85-F1
#
_entry.id   AF-A0A8W8IS85-F1
#
_cell.length_a   1.000
_cell.length_b   1.000
_cell.length_c   1.000
_cell.angle_alpha   90.00
_cell.angle_beta   90.00
_cell.angle_gamma   90.00
#
_symmetry.space_group_name_H-M   'P 1'
#
loop_
_entity.id
_entity.type
_entity.pdbx_description
1 polymer ?
#
loop_
_entity_poly.entity_id
_entity_poly.type
_entity_poly.pdbx_seq_one_letter_code
_entity_poly.pdbx_strand_id
1 'polypeptide(L)'
;AGVDTTRFTMDWFVYFMTRFPEFQAKCQEEIDRVVGSEQPSMKNRSKLDYTEACLFESMRLSNVVGIGLPHMTICDSQVGGYDVPKGTTVIINHWALHHDPKYWKDPEEFDPLRYLDENGKMKPAKPDSWLPFSAGRRVCLGESLAKPEILLMCANLLQRFEISLPEGVKPNLEHRLPGFGVELPSDYKIVVKERNRD
;
A
#
# COMPACT_ATOMS: atom_id res chain seq x y z
N ALA A 1 10.22 11.85 -6.30
CA ALA A 1 9.85 11.06 -5.12
C ALA A 1 8.36 11.16 -4.85
N GLY A 2 7.84 12.27 -4.32
CA GLY A 2 6.45 12.35 -3.83
C GLY A 2 5.31 12.26 -4.85
N VAL A 3 5.55 12.52 -6.14
CA VAL A 3 4.47 12.45 -7.16
C VAL A 3 4.29 11.01 -7.65
N ASP A 4 5.33 10.43 -8.25
CA ASP A 4 5.22 9.13 -8.92
C ASP A 4 4.88 8.01 -7.94
N THR A 5 5.57 7.89 -6.81
CA THR A 5 5.31 6.79 -5.85
C THR A 5 3.90 6.85 -5.25
N THR A 6 3.41 8.07 -4.99
CA THR A 6 2.06 8.31 -4.47
C THR A 6 1.01 7.94 -5.50
N ARG A 7 1.19 8.40 -6.75
CA ARG A 7 0.33 8.02 -7.88
C ARG A 7 0.30 6.51 -8.06
N PHE A 8 1.46 5.86 -8.09
CA PHE A 8 1.55 4.41 -8.30
C PHE A 8 0.89 3.61 -7.16
N THR A 9 1.02 4.10 -5.93
CA THR A 9 0.31 3.50 -4.79
C THR A 9 -1.21 3.64 -4.97
N MET A 10 -1.69 4.79 -5.42
CA MET A 10 -3.11 4.98 -5.74
C MET A 10 -3.57 4.09 -6.89
N ASP A 11 -2.79 3.97 -7.96
CA ASP A 11 -3.10 3.10 -9.10
C ASP A 11 -3.24 1.64 -8.64
N TRP A 12 -2.39 1.17 -7.73
CA TRP A 12 -2.54 -0.16 -7.13
C TRP A 12 -3.74 -0.28 -6.20
N PHE A 13 -3.97 0.71 -5.34
CA PHE A 13 -5.13 0.72 -4.44
C PHE A 13 -6.44 0.63 -5.24
N VAL A 14 -6.60 1.45 -6.27
CA VAL A 14 -7.77 1.43 -7.16
C VAL A 14 -7.91 0.06 -7.83
N TYR A 15 -6.80 -0.48 -8.36
CA TYR A 15 -6.80 -1.82 -8.94
C TYR A 15 -7.32 -2.88 -7.95
N PHE A 16 -6.82 -2.90 -6.71
CA PHE A 16 -7.29 -3.83 -5.70
C PHE A 16 -8.77 -3.61 -5.33
N MET A 17 -9.24 -2.37 -5.23
CA MET A 17 -10.65 -2.09 -4.99
C MET A 17 -11.56 -2.58 -6.12
N THR A 18 -11.09 -2.55 -7.37
CA THR A 18 -11.85 -3.11 -8.51
C THR A 18 -11.88 -4.64 -8.51
N ARG A 19 -10.83 -5.28 -7.97
CA ARG A 19 -10.68 -6.74 -7.92
C ARG A 19 -11.42 -7.36 -6.74
N PHE A 20 -11.51 -6.63 -5.62
CA PHE A 20 -12.10 -7.07 -4.37
C PHE A 20 -13.23 -6.12 -3.95
N PRO A 21 -14.39 -6.14 -4.67
CA PRO A 21 -15.50 -5.23 -4.41
C PRO A 21 -16.04 -5.33 -2.97
N GLU A 22 -15.90 -6.46 -2.31
CA GLU A 22 -16.26 -6.67 -0.91
C GLU A 22 -15.44 -5.80 0.06
N PHE A 23 -14.15 -5.56 -0.24
CA PHE A 23 -13.31 -4.67 0.56
C PHE A 23 -13.62 -3.21 0.25
N GLN A 24 -13.89 -2.90 -1.01
CA GLN A 24 -14.35 -1.57 -1.40
C GLN A 24 -15.65 -1.19 -0.68
N ALA A 25 -16.63 -2.09 -0.64
CA ALA A 25 -17.92 -1.87 0.03
C ALA A 25 -17.74 -1.63 1.54
N LYS A 26 -16.84 -2.37 2.21
CA LYS A 26 -16.54 -2.16 3.64
C LYS A 26 -15.82 -0.84 3.91
N CYS A 27 -14.88 -0.44 3.04
CA CYS A 27 -14.27 0.89 3.11
C CYS A 27 -15.34 1.98 2.98
N GLN A 28 -16.23 1.85 2.00
CA GLN A 28 -17.33 2.78 1.77
C GLN A 28 -18.27 2.88 2.99
N GLU A 29 -18.67 1.75 3.58
CA GLU A 29 -19.49 1.73 4.80
C GLU A 29 -18.79 2.43 5.98
N GLU A 30 -17.49 2.15 6.19
CA GLU A 30 -16.70 2.83 7.21
C GLU A 30 -16.66 4.34 6.98
N ILE A 31 -16.36 4.75 5.75
CA ILE A 31 -16.25 6.16 5.37
C ILE A 31 -17.60 6.87 5.58
N ASP A 32 -18.71 6.26 5.17
CA ASP A 32 -20.04 6.83 5.34
C ASP A 32 -20.39 6.98 6.83
N ARG A 33 -20.07 5.98 7.65
CA ARG A 33 -20.30 6.02 9.11
C ARG A 33 -19.45 7.08 9.82
N VAL A 34 -18.19 7.22 9.43
CA VAL A 34 -17.19 8.04 10.14
C VAL A 34 -17.16 9.49 9.65
N VAL A 35 -17.33 9.68 8.35
CA VAL A 35 -17.21 10.98 7.67
C VAL A 35 -18.58 11.50 7.23
N GLY A 36 -19.50 10.63 6.83
CA GLY A 36 -20.82 11.02 6.32
C GLY A 36 -20.71 11.80 5.02
N SER A 37 -21.41 12.94 4.95
CA SER A 37 -21.44 13.83 3.80
C SER A 37 -20.30 14.87 3.76
N GLU A 38 -19.53 15.00 4.85
CA GLU A 38 -18.39 15.91 4.89
C GLU A 38 -17.24 15.44 4.00
N GLN A 39 -16.27 16.31 3.71
CA GLN A 39 -15.05 15.88 3.02
C GLN A 39 -14.12 15.11 3.99
N PRO A 40 -13.61 13.92 3.63
CA PRO A 40 -12.59 13.24 4.42
C PRO A 40 -11.40 14.17 4.70
N SER A 41 -11.02 14.26 5.97
CA SER A 41 -9.98 15.18 6.44
C SER A 41 -9.16 14.55 7.56
N MET A 42 -8.07 15.22 7.97
CA MET A 42 -7.21 14.78 9.06
C MET A 42 -7.94 14.54 10.39
N LYS A 43 -9.09 15.19 10.61
CA LYS A 43 -9.92 15.00 11.81
C LYS A 43 -10.49 13.58 11.92
N ASN A 44 -10.73 12.95 10.78
CA ASN A 44 -11.39 11.64 10.68
C ASN A 44 -10.38 10.52 10.44
N ARG A 45 -9.14 10.85 10.09
CA ARG A 45 -8.07 9.89 9.73
C ARG A 45 -7.94 8.74 10.72
N SER A 46 -7.87 9.03 12.01
CA SER A 46 -7.66 8.02 13.08
C SER A 46 -8.86 7.10 13.31
N LYS A 47 -9.96 7.29 12.57
CA LYS A 47 -11.18 6.48 12.64
C LYS A 47 -11.42 5.67 11.37
N LEU A 48 -10.57 5.80 10.36
CA LEU A 48 -10.64 5.07 9.08
C LEU A 48 -9.76 3.81 9.13
N ASP A 49 -9.94 3.01 10.18
CA ASP A 49 -9.09 1.85 10.49
C ASP A 49 -9.10 0.82 9.34
N TYR A 50 -10.28 0.49 8.82
CA TYR A 50 -10.45 -0.50 7.76
C TYR A 50 -9.88 -0.01 6.42
N THR A 51 -10.12 1.25 6.10
CA THR A 51 -9.59 1.89 4.88
C THR A 51 -8.06 1.98 4.95
N GLU A 52 -7.50 2.32 6.13
CA GLU A 52 -6.04 2.33 6.34
C GLU A 52 -5.45 0.92 6.23
N ALA A 53 -6.13 -0.10 6.76
CA ALA A 53 -5.73 -1.50 6.60
C ALA A 53 -5.69 -1.93 5.12
N CYS A 54 -6.70 -1.56 4.32
CA CYS A 54 -6.71 -1.84 2.88
C CYS A 54 -5.57 -1.13 2.16
N LEU A 55 -5.25 0.10 2.56
CA LEU A 55 -4.11 0.84 2.01
C LEU A 55 -2.77 0.19 2.37
N PHE A 56 -2.61 -0.26 3.61
CA PHE A 56 -1.39 -0.93 4.07
C PHE A 56 -1.18 -2.25 3.34
N GLU A 57 -2.25 -3.02 3.13
CA GLU A 57 -2.17 -4.26 2.35
C GLU A 57 -1.88 -3.98 0.87
N SER A 58 -2.46 -2.92 0.32
CA SER A 58 -2.15 -2.48 -1.04
C SER A 58 -0.67 -2.15 -1.18
N MET A 59 -0.07 -1.42 -0.24
CA MET A 59 1.37 -1.12 -0.24
C MET A 59 2.24 -2.37 -0.08
N ARG A 60 1.83 -3.33 0.75
CA ARG A 60 2.57 -4.57 0.97
C ARG A 60 2.64 -5.41 -0.29
N LEU A 61 1.51 -5.62 -0.97
CA LEU A 61 1.44 -6.46 -2.16
C LEU A 61 2.00 -5.77 -3.40
N SER A 62 1.67 -4.49 -3.60
CA SER A 62 2.07 -3.75 -4.80
C SER A 62 3.57 -3.49 -4.93
N ASN A 63 4.29 -3.42 -3.81
CA ASN A 63 5.74 -3.19 -3.78
C ASN A 63 6.22 -2.11 -4.77
N VAL A 64 5.61 -0.93 -4.74
CA VAL A 64 5.94 0.18 -5.65
C VAL A 64 7.45 0.45 -5.75
N VAL A 65 8.23 0.15 -4.70
CA VAL A 65 9.71 0.12 -4.75
C VAL A 65 10.23 -1.21 -4.18
N GLY A 66 10.10 -2.29 -4.96
CA GLY A 66 10.32 -3.67 -4.52
C GLY A 66 11.76 -4.05 -4.16
N ILE A 67 12.76 -3.42 -4.77
CA ILE A 67 14.19 -3.66 -4.45
C ILE A 67 14.85 -2.52 -3.66
N GLY A 68 14.06 -1.56 -3.18
CA GLY A 68 14.55 -0.38 -2.48
C GLY A 68 15.47 0.50 -3.36
N LEU A 69 15.99 1.57 -2.76
CA LEU A 69 17.05 2.36 -3.38
C LEU A 69 18.41 1.78 -3.00
N PRO A 70 19.42 1.81 -3.88
CA PRO A 70 20.75 1.32 -3.53
C PRO A 70 21.37 2.04 -2.32
N HIS A 71 21.87 1.26 -1.36
CA HIS A 71 22.69 1.71 -0.26
C HIS A 71 24.16 1.38 -0.51
N MET A 72 25.05 1.91 0.33
CA MET A 72 26.47 1.59 0.30
C MET A 72 27.04 1.55 1.72
N THR A 73 27.89 0.58 2.02
CA THR A 73 28.58 0.48 3.31
C THR A 73 29.61 1.61 3.47
N ILE A 74 29.61 2.29 4.62
CA ILE A 74 30.53 3.40 4.92
C ILE A 74 31.83 2.94 5.59
N CYS A 75 31.84 1.71 6.10
CA CYS A 75 32.97 1.02 6.70
C CYS A 75 32.82 -0.49 6.47
N ASP A 76 33.89 -1.24 6.71
CA ASP A 76 33.80 -2.69 6.76
C ASP A 76 32.76 -3.09 7.80
N SER A 77 31.89 -4.03 7.43
CA SER A 77 30.70 -4.40 8.17
C SER A 77 30.49 -5.92 8.11
N GLN A 78 29.62 -6.46 8.96
CA GLN A 78 29.17 -7.84 8.86
C GLN A 78 27.66 -7.92 8.82
N VAL A 79 27.11 -8.75 7.92
CA VAL A 79 25.67 -8.99 7.77
C VAL A 79 25.41 -10.48 7.62
N GLY A 80 24.57 -11.05 8.48
CA GLY A 80 24.21 -12.47 8.39
C GLY A 80 25.40 -13.44 8.50
N GLY A 81 26.49 -13.03 9.18
CA GLY A 81 27.73 -13.81 9.29
C GLY A 81 28.71 -13.63 8.13
N TYR A 82 28.43 -12.77 7.15
CA TYR A 82 29.32 -12.47 6.03
C TYR A 82 30.03 -11.12 6.22
N ASP A 83 31.31 -11.06 5.86
CA ASP A 83 32.05 -9.80 5.76
C ASP A 83 31.59 -9.00 4.53
N VAL A 84 31.26 -7.73 4.75
CA VAL A 84 30.81 -6.78 3.74
C VAL A 84 31.77 -5.58 3.75
N PRO A 85 32.76 -5.53 2.84
CA PRO A 85 33.74 -4.46 2.80
C PRO A 85 33.11 -3.08 2.61
N LYS A 86 33.79 -2.04 3.08
CA LYS A 86 33.46 -0.64 2.80
C LYS A 86 33.30 -0.39 1.30
N GLY A 87 32.29 0.40 0.92
CA GLY A 87 32.01 0.74 -0.47
C GLY A 87 31.18 -0.30 -1.23
N THR A 88 30.79 -1.40 -0.58
CA THR A 88 29.90 -2.40 -1.18
C THR A 88 28.50 -1.83 -1.37
N THR A 89 27.96 -1.91 -2.58
CA THR A 89 26.55 -1.59 -2.85
C THR A 89 25.64 -2.64 -2.23
N VAL A 90 24.63 -2.19 -1.50
CA VAL A 90 23.65 -3.05 -0.83
C VAL A 90 22.25 -2.71 -1.36
N ILE A 91 21.54 -3.73 -1.82
CA ILE A 91 20.15 -3.62 -2.29
C ILE A 91 19.26 -4.33 -1.27
N ILE A 92 18.16 -3.70 -0.87
CA ILE A 92 17.21 -4.25 0.10
C ILE A 92 16.01 -4.80 -0.65
N ASN A 93 15.82 -6.11 -0.66
CA ASN A 93 14.68 -6.73 -1.32
C ASN A 93 13.40 -6.60 -0.47
N HIS A 94 12.70 -5.47 -0.60
CA HIS A 94 11.42 -5.24 0.07
C HIS A 94 10.34 -6.23 -0.38
N TRP A 95 10.33 -6.63 -1.65
CA TRP A 95 9.38 -7.63 -2.16
C TRP A 95 9.50 -8.95 -1.38
N ALA A 96 10.73 -9.45 -1.19
CA ALA A 96 10.96 -10.68 -0.44
C ALA A 96 10.54 -10.53 1.04
N LEU A 97 10.77 -9.36 1.64
CA LEU A 97 10.33 -9.09 3.01
C LEU A 97 8.80 -9.08 3.14
N HIS A 98 8.12 -8.46 2.19
CA HIS A 98 6.68 -8.32 2.18
C HIS A 98 5.94 -9.62 1.81
N HIS A 99 6.63 -10.60 1.21
CA HIS A 99 6.07 -11.90 0.82
C HIS A 99 6.65 -13.09 1.60
N ASP A 100 7.52 -12.87 2.59
CA ASP A 100 8.10 -13.96 3.36
C ASP A 100 7.01 -14.69 4.20
N PRO A 101 6.73 -15.99 3.93
CA PRO A 101 5.69 -16.74 4.62
C PRO A 101 5.96 -16.94 6.11
N LYS A 102 7.20 -16.70 6.57
CA LYS A 102 7.55 -16.66 7.99
C LYS A 102 6.84 -15.53 8.74
N TYR A 103 6.60 -14.41 8.06
CA TYR A 103 5.98 -13.21 8.64
C TYR A 103 4.53 -13.03 8.20
N TRP A 104 4.20 -13.49 6.99
CA TRP A 104 2.91 -13.28 6.34
C TRP A 104 2.24 -14.61 6.02
N LYS A 105 1.13 -14.94 6.69
CA LYS A 105 0.30 -16.10 6.33
C LYS A 105 -0.33 -15.87 4.96
N ASP A 106 -0.29 -16.83 4.03
CA ASP A 106 -0.86 -16.68 2.68
C ASP A 106 -0.38 -15.37 2.00
N PRO A 107 0.95 -15.18 1.80
CA PRO A 107 1.55 -13.88 1.48
C PRO A 107 1.07 -13.27 0.16
N GLU A 108 0.57 -14.07 -0.76
CA GLU A 108 0.06 -13.61 -2.07
C GLU A 108 -1.40 -13.14 -2.01
N GLU A 109 -2.12 -13.43 -0.93
CA GLU A 109 -3.52 -13.06 -0.78
C GLU A 109 -3.65 -11.64 -0.23
N PHE A 110 -4.55 -10.86 -0.84
CA PHE A 110 -4.93 -9.54 -0.37
C PHE A 110 -5.86 -9.68 0.84
N ASP A 111 -5.31 -9.47 2.03
CA ASP A 111 -6.06 -9.57 3.28
C ASP A 111 -5.80 -8.35 4.18
N PRO A 112 -6.71 -7.34 4.17
CA PRO A 112 -6.62 -6.20 5.09
C PRO A 112 -6.74 -6.58 6.56
N LEU A 113 -7.37 -7.72 6.89
CA LEU A 113 -7.65 -8.10 8.28
C LEU A 113 -6.36 -8.39 9.07
N ARG A 114 -5.25 -8.64 8.38
CA ARG A 114 -3.90 -8.73 8.95
C ARG A 114 -3.53 -7.55 9.84
N TYR A 115 -4.01 -6.36 9.49
CA TYR A 115 -3.72 -5.10 10.17
C TYR A 115 -4.76 -4.73 11.21
N LEU A 116 -5.82 -5.53 11.38
CA LEU A 116 -6.93 -5.22 12.29
C LEU A 116 -6.96 -6.16 13.49
N ASP A 117 -7.31 -5.64 14.66
CA ASP A 117 -7.62 -6.43 15.86
C ASP A 117 -9.03 -6.98 15.88
N GLU A 118 -9.35 -7.72 16.94
CA GLU A 118 -10.67 -8.32 17.14
C GLU A 118 -11.79 -7.28 17.23
N ASN A 119 -11.46 -6.01 17.52
CA ASN A 119 -12.39 -4.89 17.56
C ASN A 119 -12.39 -4.09 16.24
N GLY A 120 -11.67 -4.55 15.22
CA GLY A 120 -11.54 -3.86 13.94
C GLY A 120 -10.67 -2.61 13.99
N LYS A 121 -9.78 -2.49 14.97
CA LYS A 121 -8.84 -1.37 15.10
C LYS A 121 -7.48 -1.68 14.50
N MET A 122 -6.83 -0.65 13.94
CA MET A 122 -5.49 -0.78 13.40
C MET A 122 -4.53 -1.27 14.48
N LYS A 123 -3.97 -2.46 14.27
CA LYS A 123 -2.80 -2.95 14.99
C LYS A 123 -1.56 -2.22 14.46
N PRO A 124 -0.52 -2.06 15.29
CA PRO A 124 0.79 -1.72 14.76
C PRO A 124 1.18 -2.75 13.70
N ALA A 125 1.34 -2.32 12.45
CA ALA A 125 1.96 -3.14 11.42
C ALA A 125 3.31 -3.60 11.98
N LYS A 126 3.65 -4.89 11.87
CA LYS A 126 4.95 -5.40 12.32
C LYS A 126 6.03 -4.60 11.59
N PRO A 127 6.73 -3.65 12.25
CA PRO A 127 7.60 -2.73 11.54
C PRO A 127 8.72 -3.48 10.83
N ASP A 128 9.13 -4.61 11.40
CA ASP A 128 10.22 -5.43 10.88
C ASP A 128 9.92 -6.09 9.54
N SER A 129 8.63 -6.33 9.20
CA SER A 129 8.24 -7.03 7.97
C SER A 129 7.36 -6.21 7.04
N TRP A 130 7.01 -4.97 7.40
CA TRP A 130 6.27 -4.02 6.57
C TRP A 130 7.07 -2.72 6.44
N LEU A 131 7.84 -2.60 5.37
CA LEU A 131 8.79 -1.52 5.10
C LEU A 131 8.62 -0.85 3.71
N PRO A 132 7.41 -0.45 3.28
CA PRO A 132 7.25 0.25 2.00
C PRO A 132 7.96 1.61 1.95
N PHE A 133 8.31 2.17 3.10
CA PHE A 133 9.07 3.42 3.24
C PHE A 133 10.52 3.20 3.66
N SER A 134 11.01 1.95 3.62
CA SER A 134 12.31 1.53 4.17
C SER A 134 12.45 1.80 5.67
N ALA A 135 13.67 1.75 6.21
CA ALA A 135 13.97 1.95 7.63
C ALA A 135 15.34 2.61 7.87
N GLY A 136 15.59 2.97 9.13
CA GLY A 136 16.89 3.47 9.59
C GLY A 136 17.20 4.89 9.12
N ARG A 137 18.49 5.22 8.98
CA ARG A 137 18.98 6.58 8.67
C ARG A 137 18.52 7.13 7.32
N ARG A 138 17.99 6.27 6.44
CA ARG A 138 17.53 6.62 5.09
C ARG A 138 16.05 6.25 4.88
N VAL A 139 15.29 6.09 5.96
CA VAL A 139 13.83 5.99 5.90
C VAL A 139 13.26 7.14 5.06
N CYS A 140 12.21 6.86 4.30
CA CYS A 140 11.61 7.83 3.41
C CYS A 140 11.20 9.09 4.18
N LEU A 141 11.82 10.22 3.84
CA LEU A 141 11.52 11.52 4.45
C LEU A 141 10.04 11.92 4.29
N GLY A 142 9.39 11.45 3.23
CA GLY A 142 8.00 11.77 2.91
C GLY A 142 6.97 10.87 3.60
N GLU A 143 7.37 9.86 4.36
CA GLU A 143 6.44 8.88 4.96
C GLU A 143 5.31 9.53 5.77
N SER A 144 5.65 10.50 6.62
CA SER A 144 4.72 11.18 7.51
C SER A 144 3.70 12.06 6.76
N LEU A 145 4.01 12.45 5.53
CA LEU A 145 3.13 13.20 4.63
C LEU A 145 2.34 12.24 3.73
N ALA A 146 3.02 11.32 3.06
CA ALA A 146 2.44 10.45 2.04
C ALA A 146 1.35 9.52 2.59
N LYS A 147 1.57 8.89 3.75
CA LYS A 147 0.58 7.98 4.36
C LYS A 147 -0.79 8.63 4.58
N PRO A 148 -0.90 9.75 5.34
CA PRO A 148 -2.18 10.40 5.54
C PRO A 148 -2.76 10.97 4.24
N GLU A 149 -1.90 11.50 3.35
CA GLU A 149 -2.37 12.08 2.09
C GLU A 149 -3.01 11.03 1.18
N ILE A 150 -2.36 9.87 0.98
CA ILE A 150 -2.90 8.77 0.18
C ILE A 150 -4.18 8.22 0.81
N LEU A 151 -4.20 8.02 2.14
CA LEU A 151 -5.41 7.57 2.83
C LEU A 151 -6.60 8.51 2.59
N LEU A 152 -6.39 9.83 2.71
CA LEU A 152 -7.44 10.81 2.46
C LEU A 152 -7.85 10.87 0.99
N MET A 153 -6.92 10.73 0.05
CA MET A 153 -7.23 10.65 -1.38
C MET A 153 -8.07 9.41 -1.71
N CYS A 154 -7.66 8.23 -1.21
CA CYS A 154 -8.41 6.99 -1.35
C CYS A 154 -9.80 7.09 -0.71
N ALA A 155 -9.88 7.64 0.51
CA ALA A 155 -11.16 7.85 1.18
C ALA A 155 -12.06 8.79 0.39
N ASN A 156 -11.55 9.93 -0.11
CA ASN A 156 -12.33 10.87 -0.94
C ASN A 156 -12.87 10.19 -2.21
N LEU A 157 -12.03 9.38 -2.86
CA LEU A 157 -12.39 8.65 -4.07
C LEU A 157 -13.52 7.65 -3.78
N LEU A 158 -13.34 6.77 -2.80
CA LEU A 158 -14.33 5.75 -2.44
C LEU A 158 -15.59 6.34 -1.81
N GLN A 159 -15.49 7.49 -1.15
CA GLN A 159 -16.66 8.20 -0.67
C GLN A 159 -17.58 8.49 -1.86
N ARG A 160 -17.06 9.07 -2.94
CA ARG A 160 -17.86 9.60 -4.06
C ARG A 160 -18.21 8.57 -5.11
N PHE A 161 -17.36 7.56 -5.29
CA PHE A 161 -17.47 6.65 -6.41
C PHE A 161 -17.41 5.19 -6.01
N GLU A 162 -18.19 4.41 -6.74
CA GLU A 162 -18.04 2.97 -6.88
C GLU A 162 -17.18 2.73 -8.12
N ILE A 163 -16.11 1.96 -7.96
CA ILE A 163 -15.13 1.69 -9.01
C ILE A 163 -15.12 0.20 -9.32
N SER A 164 -15.24 -0.16 -10.58
CA SER A 164 -15.27 -1.54 -11.02
C SER A 164 -14.48 -1.74 -12.31
N LEU A 165 -14.18 -2.99 -12.65
CA LEU A 165 -13.71 -3.33 -13.99
C LEU A 165 -14.87 -3.25 -14.99
N PRO A 166 -14.62 -2.92 -16.27
CA PRO A 166 -15.64 -3.02 -17.31
C PRO A 166 -16.20 -4.43 -17.42
N GLU A 167 -17.46 -4.53 -17.84
CA GLU A 167 -18.13 -5.81 -17.99
C GLU A 167 -17.33 -6.77 -18.90
N GLY A 168 -17.18 -8.02 -18.45
CA GLY A 168 -16.43 -9.06 -19.17
C GLY A 168 -14.90 -8.94 -19.09
N VAL A 169 -14.35 -7.89 -18.46
CA VAL A 169 -12.90 -7.74 -18.27
C VAL A 169 -12.47 -8.47 -17.00
N LYS A 170 -11.48 -9.37 -17.11
CA LYS A 170 -10.86 -10.03 -15.96
C LYS A 170 -9.70 -9.20 -15.42
N PRO A 171 -9.44 -9.22 -14.10
CA PRO A 171 -8.24 -8.59 -13.53
C PRO A 171 -6.96 -9.15 -14.17
N ASN A 172 -6.08 -8.28 -14.66
CA ASN A 172 -4.75 -8.68 -15.13
C ASN A 172 -3.78 -8.70 -13.95
N LEU A 173 -3.16 -9.85 -13.67
CA LEU A 173 -2.22 -10.05 -12.56
C LEU A 173 -0.78 -9.64 -12.91
N GLU A 174 -0.51 -9.35 -14.17
CA GLU A 174 0.80 -8.91 -14.63
C GLU A 174 1.09 -7.49 -14.13
N HIS A 175 2.32 -7.30 -13.65
CA HIS A 175 2.86 -5.99 -13.32
C HIS A 175 3.88 -5.55 -14.37
N ARG A 176 4.04 -4.24 -14.52
CA ARG A 176 5.06 -3.62 -15.35
C ARG A 176 6.22 -3.15 -14.48
N LEU A 177 7.42 -3.33 -15.01
CA LEU A 177 8.67 -2.88 -14.43
C LEU A 177 9.26 -1.78 -15.31
N PRO A 178 8.85 -0.50 -15.14
CA PRO A 178 9.38 0.61 -15.94
C PRO A 178 10.89 0.88 -15.69
N GLY A 179 11.50 0.25 -14.69
CA GLY A 179 12.90 0.37 -14.33
C GLY A 179 13.11 0.56 -12.83
N PHE A 180 14.35 0.39 -12.36
CA PHE A 180 14.75 0.61 -10.95
C PHE A 180 13.92 -0.16 -9.90
N GLY A 181 13.35 -1.31 -10.27
CA GLY A 181 12.52 -2.15 -9.40
C GLY A 181 11.26 -1.47 -8.89
N VAL A 182 10.71 -0.52 -9.67
CA VAL A 182 9.36 0.00 -9.47
C VAL A 182 8.35 -0.96 -10.06
N GLU A 183 7.29 -1.26 -9.31
CA GLU A 183 6.21 -2.16 -9.74
C GLU A 183 4.91 -1.37 -9.97
N LEU A 184 4.34 -1.52 -11.16
CA LEU A 184 3.06 -0.91 -11.55
C LEU A 184 2.08 -2.00 -11.98
N PRO A 185 0.76 -1.79 -11.81
CA PRO A 185 -0.19 -2.65 -12.49
C PRO A 185 -0.01 -2.50 -14.01
N SER A 186 -0.27 -3.59 -14.74
CA SER A 186 -0.50 -3.49 -16.18
C SER A 186 -1.62 -2.51 -16.48
N ASP A 187 -1.61 -1.91 -17.67
CA ASP A 187 -2.67 -0.97 -18.04
C ASP A 187 -4.05 -1.62 -17.91
N TYR A 188 -4.92 -1.00 -17.11
CA TYR A 188 -6.26 -1.48 -16.84
C TYR A 188 -7.27 -0.34 -17.04
N LYS A 189 -8.48 -0.71 -17.44
CA LYS A 189 -9.62 0.21 -17.55
C LYS A 189 -10.51 0.05 -16.33
N ILE A 190 -11.15 1.13 -15.92
CA ILE A 190 -12.14 1.13 -14.85
C ILE A 190 -13.42 1.82 -15.30
N VAL A 191 -14.52 1.43 -14.68
CA VAL A 191 -15.79 2.15 -14.69
C VAL A 191 -15.90 2.86 -13.34
N VAL A 192 -16.16 4.17 -13.38
CA VAL A 192 -16.35 5.00 -12.20
C VAL A 192 -17.79 5.47 -12.19
N LYS A 193 -18.56 5.05 -11.18
CA LYS A 193 -19.97 5.41 -11.01
C LYS A 193 -20.12 6.25 -9.75
N GLU A 194 -20.79 7.39 -9.84
CA GLU A 194 -21.10 8.19 -8.66
C GLU A 194 -22.05 7.44 -7.72
N ARG A 195 -21.75 7.48 -6.41
CA ARG A 195 -22.56 6.83 -5.37
C ARG A 195 -23.73 7.72 -5.00
N ASN A 196 -24.95 7.19 -5.06
CA ASN A 196 -26.11 7.83 -4.45
C ASN A 196 -26.04 7.59 -2.94
N ARG A 197 -25.83 8.66 -2.18
CA ARG A 197 -25.80 8.65 -0.71
C ARG A 197 -27.08 9.31 -0.21
N ASP A 198 -28.19 8.59 -0.32
CA ASP A 198 -29.46 9.01 0.28
C ASP A 198 -29.43 8.84 1.80
#